data_AF-A0A7C3ASM9-F1
#
_entry.id   AF-A0A7C3ASM9-F1
#
_cell.length_a   1.000
_cell.length_b   1.000
_cell.length_c   1.000
_cell.angle_alpha   90.00
_cell.angle_beta   90.00
_cell.angle_gamma   90.00
#
_symmetry.space_group_name_H-M   'P 1'
#
loop_
_entity.id
_entity.type
_entity.pdbx_description
1 polymer ?
#
loop_
_entity_poly.entity_id
_entity_poly.type
_entity_poly.pdbx_seq_one_letter_code
_entity_poly.pdbx_strand_id
1 'polypeptide(L)'
;HPLSSRTSVKDLIESLGVPHTEVDLILVNGEPVDFAHIVRDGDRISVYPMFESIDIAPLARLRPRPLREPRFVLDVHLGKLAMYLRMLGFDTLYANDYDDETLTRMATSQRRILLTRDRGLLRRSVISHGYYVRATEPRQQLVEVIRRFDLLGSIAPFQRCMRCNGHLAPVPKQEVVHRLPPRTRRYYDEFYRCQECDQLYWKGSHYRRMQQFIEHLQAGEIASHGRGGALARCL
;
A
#
# COMPACT_ATOMS: atom_id res chain seq x y z
N HIS A 1 -30.74 -6.99 -9.28
CA HIS A 1 -30.02 -8.26 -9.10
C HIS A 1 -31.00 -9.25 -8.48
N PRO A 2 -31.31 -10.39 -9.11
CA PRO A 2 -32.27 -11.35 -8.54
C PRO A 2 -31.67 -12.02 -7.30
N LEU A 3 -32.48 -12.19 -6.26
CA LEU A 3 -32.12 -12.89 -5.02
C LEU A 3 -33.01 -14.12 -4.88
N SER A 4 -32.40 -15.29 -4.69
CA SER A 4 -33.10 -16.58 -4.57
C SER A 4 -33.28 -17.05 -3.13
N SER A 5 -32.72 -16.34 -2.15
CA SER A 5 -32.83 -16.64 -0.72
C SER A 5 -32.69 -15.37 0.13
N ARG A 6 -32.86 -15.51 1.45
CA ARG A 6 -32.62 -14.43 2.42
C ARG A 6 -31.13 -14.09 2.43
N THR A 7 -30.76 -12.96 1.85
CA THR A 7 -29.36 -12.56 1.63
C THR A 7 -29.04 -11.30 2.42
N SER A 8 -27.90 -11.29 3.13
CA SER A 8 -27.40 -10.08 3.77
C SER A 8 -26.86 -9.11 2.72
N VAL A 9 -26.82 -7.81 3.03
CA VAL A 9 -26.26 -6.82 2.12
C VAL A 9 -24.78 -7.11 1.85
N LYS A 10 -24.05 -7.66 2.83
CA LYS A 10 -22.68 -8.15 2.66
C LYS A 10 -22.60 -9.21 1.58
N ASP A 11 -23.41 -10.28 1.69
CA ASP A 11 -23.37 -11.40 0.76
C ASP A 11 -23.75 -10.94 -0.66
N LEU A 12 -24.71 -10.02 -0.78
CA LEU A 12 -25.07 -9.41 -2.06
C LEU A 12 -23.88 -8.64 -2.66
N ILE A 13 -23.24 -7.77 -1.88
CA ILE A 13 -22.05 -6.99 -2.31
C ILE A 13 -20.91 -7.93 -2.75
N GLU A 14 -20.65 -8.98 -1.98
CA GLU A 14 -19.61 -9.95 -2.30
C GLU A 14 -19.95 -10.81 -3.53
N SER A 15 -21.23 -11.13 -3.74
CA SER A 15 -21.71 -11.83 -4.94
C SER A 15 -21.53 -11.00 -6.22
N LEU A 16 -21.57 -9.67 -6.10
CA LEU A 16 -21.26 -8.72 -7.17
C LEU A 16 -19.75 -8.54 -7.39
N GLY A 17 -18.92 -9.24 -6.62
CA GLY A 17 -17.47 -9.23 -6.77
C GLY A 17 -16.76 -8.12 -6.00
N VAL A 18 -17.46 -7.36 -5.14
CA VAL A 18 -16.85 -6.34 -4.28
C VAL A 18 -16.59 -6.95 -2.89
N PRO A 19 -15.33 -7.08 -2.44
CA PRO A 19 -15.06 -7.50 -1.07
C PRO A 19 -15.63 -6.48 -0.07
N HIS A 20 -16.24 -6.94 1.03
CA HIS A 20 -16.74 -6.04 2.08
C HIS A 20 -15.65 -5.12 2.66
N THR A 21 -14.39 -5.55 2.60
CA THR A 21 -13.20 -4.79 3.00
C THR A 21 -12.89 -3.58 2.11
N GLU A 22 -13.49 -3.51 0.93
CA GLU A 22 -13.40 -2.36 0.02
C GLU A 22 -14.55 -1.35 0.23
N VAL A 23 -15.51 -1.64 1.14
CA VAL A 23 -16.75 -0.87 1.39
C VAL A 23 -16.70 -0.19 2.75
N ASP A 24 -17.15 1.06 2.82
CA ASP A 24 -17.08 1.90 4.03
C ASP A 24 -18.43 2.52 4.42
N LEU A 25 -19.30 2.77 3.43
CA LEU A 25 -20.68 3.20 3.69
C LEU A 25 -21.65 2.42 2.80
N ILE A 26 -22.70 1.89 3.43
CA ILE A 26 -23.82 1.26 2.75
C ILE A 26 -25.06 2.09 3.09
N LEU A 27 -25.76 2.55 2.06
CA LEU A 27 -27.06 3.20 2.20
C LEU A 27 -28.14 2.29 1.62
N VAL A 28 -29.18 2.01 2.40
CA VAL A 28 -30.39 1.34 1.93
C VAL A 28 -31.52 2.36 1.98
N ASN A 29 -32.07 2.70 0.82
CA ASN A 29 -33.12 3.71 0.68
C ASN A 29 -32.75 5.09 1.28
N GLY A 30 -31.45 5.42 1.29
CA GLY A 30 -30.91 6.67 1.83
C GLY A 30 -30.42 6.59 3.28
N GLU A 31 -30.71 5.52 4.01
CA GLU A 31 -30.33 5.36 5.40
C GLU A 31 -29.07 4.48 5.56
N PRO A 32 -28.12 4.85 6.44
CA PRO A 32 -26.92 4.07 6.68
C PRO A 32 -27.24 2.76 7.39
N VAL A 33 -26.69 1.65 6.90
CA VAL A 33 -26.84 0.31 7.49
C VAL A 33 -25.50 -0.39 7.66
N ASP A 34 -25.47 -1.40 8.52
CA ASP A 34 -24.33 -2.32 8.63
C ASP A 34 -24.41 -3.48 7.62
N PHE A 35 -23.35 -4.30 7.58
CA PHE A 35 -23.26 -5.47 6.73
C PHE A 35 -24.30 -6.58 7.02
N ALA A 36 -24.96 -6.55 8.19
CA ALA A 36 -25.92 -7.56 8.61
C ALA A 36 -27.35 -7.27 8.10
N HIS A 37 -27.59 -6.10 7.49
CA HIS A 37 -28.88 -5.76 6.89
C HIS A 37 -29.37 -6.83 5.90
N ILE A 38 -30.64 -7.22 6.00
CA ILE A 38 -31.24 -8.23 5.11
C ILE A 38 -31.98 -7.51 3.98
N VAL A 39 -31.54 -7.77 2.74
CA VAL A 39 -32.06 -7.13 1.53
C VAL A 39 -33.50 -7.53 1.27
N ARG A 40 -34.35 -6.55 0.94
CA ARG A 40 -35.76 -6.71 0.59
C ARG A 40 -35.99 -6.36 -0.88
N ASP A 41 -37.09 -6.87 -1.43
CA ASP A 41 -37.52 -6.51 -2.77
C ASP A 41 -37.83 -5.01 -2.85
N GLY A 42 -37.37 -4.35 -3.92
CA GLY A 42 -37.48 -2.91 -4.11
C GLY A 42 -36.42 -2.05 -3.41
N ASP A 43 -35.53 -2.61 -2.58
CA ASP A 43 -34.48 -1.83 -1.92
C ASP A 43 -33.51 -1.19 -2.93
N ARG A 44 -33.24 0.10 -2.73
CA ARG A 44 -32.17 0.83 -3.42
C ARG A 44 -30.92 0.85 -2.54
N ILE A 45 -29.92 0.08 -2.95
CA ILE A 45 -28.68 -0.09 -2.20
C ILE A 45 -27.57 0.71 -2.89
N SER A 46 -26.98 1.67 -2.18
CA SER A 46 -25.80 2.40 -2.61
C SER A 46 -24.60 1.97 -1.76
N VAL A 47 -23.51 1.59 -2.42
CA VAL A 47 -22.31 1.03 -1.78
C VAL A 47 -21.16 1.95 -2.11
N TYR A 48 -20.58 2.56 -1.09
CA TYR A 48 -19.50 3.53 -1.22
C TYR A 48 -18.19 2.90 -0.76
N PRO A 49 -17.12 3.05 -1.55
CA PRO A 49 -15.81 2.55 -1.15
C PRO A 49 -15.26 3.39 0.02
N MET A 50 -14.26 2.84 0.69
CA MET A 50 -13.48 3.57 1.68
C MET A 50 -13.09 4.96 1.20
N PHE A 51 -13.37 5.97 2.03
CA PHE A 51 -13.17 7.41 1.74
C PHE A 51 -11.70 7.78 1.40
N GLU A 52 -10.77 6.84 1.45
CA GLU A 52 -9.41 6.98 0.90
C GLU A 52 -9.36 6.96 -0.64
N SER A 53 -10.44 6.56 -1.34
CA SER A 53 -10.57 6.66 -2.82
C SER A 53 -11.31 7.88 -3.33
N ILE A 54 -12.09 8.54 -2.48
CA ILE A 54 -12.91 9.67 -2.91
C ILE A 54 -12.10 10.92 -2.62
N ASP A 55 -11.69 11.63 -3.68
CA ASP A 55 -11.12 12.95 -3.53
C ASP A 55 -12.19 13.90 -2.97
N ILE A 56 -12.22 13.96 -1.63
CA ILE A 56 -12.98 14.95 -0.90
C ILE A 56 -12.18 16.24 -0.74
N ALA A 57 -10.95 16.39 -1.26
CA ALA A 57 -10.20 17.64 -1.15
C ALA A 57 -10.98 18.87 -1.66
N PRO A 58 -11.79 18.79 -2.75
CA PRO A 58 -12.68 19.88 -3.16
C PRO A 58 -13.80 20.18 -2.15
N LEU A 59 -14.26 19.16 -1.40
CA LEU A 59 -15.32 19.24 -0.37
C LEU A 59 -14.76 19.48 1.05
N ALA A 60 -13.45 19.29 1.25
CA ALA A 60 -12.74 19.34 2.52
C ALA A 60 -12.31 20.76 2.90
N ARG A 61 -13.18 21.75 2.68
CA ARG A 61 -13.03 23.07 3.33
C ARG A 61 -13.04 22.99 4.86
N LEU A 62 -13.35 21.81 5.43
CA LEU A 62 -13.36 21.55 6.87
C LEU A 62 -12.03 20.99 7.41
N ARG A 63 -11.13 20.41 6.60
CA ARG A 63 -9.86 19.83 7.10
C ARG A 63 -8.74 19.85 6.05
N PRO A 64 -7.53 20.35 6.38
CA PRO A 64 -6.42 20.52 5.43
C PRO A 64 -5.58 19.24 5.15
N ARG A 65 -5.90 18.07 5.74
CA ARG A 65 -5.10 16.83 5.58
C ARG A 65 -6.00 15.58 5.54
N PRO A 66 -5.64 14.54 4.76
CA PRO A 66 -6.34 13.25 4.80
C PRO A 66 -6.34 12.68 6.22
N LEU A 67 -7.42 11.98 6.57
CA LEU A 67 -7.75 11.60 7.95
C LEU A 67 -6.71 10.68 8.63
N ARG A 68 -5.79 10.04 7.87
CA ARG A 68 -4.80 9.08 8.39
C ARG A 68 -3.55 9.04 7.51
N GLU A 69 -2.39 8.79 8.12
CA GLU A 69 -1.19 8.33 7.41
C GLU A 69 -1.38 6.84 7.07
N PRO A 70 -1.56 6.46 5.79
CA PRO A 70 -1.87 5.08 5.43
C PRO A 70 -0.66 4.18 5.69
N ARG A 71 -0.92 3.07 6.37
CA ARG A 71 0.05 2.02 6.68
C ARG A 71 -0.40 0.72 6.08
N PHE A 72 0.53 -0.03 5.50
CA PHE A 72 0.24 -1.22 4.73
C PHE A 72 0.81 -2.48 5.38
N VAL A 73 0.15 -3.60 5.11
CA VAL A 73 0.70 -4.95 5.26
C VAL A 73 0.40 -5.71 3.97
N LEU A 74 1.41 -6.39 3.43
CA LEU A 74 1.33 -7.02 2.11
C LEU A 74 1.42 -8.54 2.22
N ASP A 75 0.60 -9.20 1.42
CA ASP A 75 0.72 -10.63 1.12
C ASP A 75 2.10 -10.98 0.49
N VAL A 76 2.55 -12.21 0.69
CA VAL A 76 3.85 -12.76 0.26
C VAL A 76 4.10 -12.58 -1.25
N HIS A 77 3.05 -12.55 -2.06
CA HIS A 77 3.11 -12.36 -3.51
C HIS A 77 3.43 -10.91 -3.95
N LEU A 78 3.44 -9.95 -3.03
CA LEU A 78 3.57 -8.52 -3.31
C LEU A 78 4.91 -7.92 -2.86
N GLY A 79 5.97 -8.73 -2.72
CA GLY A 79 7.26 -8.26 -2.19
C GLY A 79 7.91 -7.11 -2.96
N LYS A 80 7.80 -7.08 -4.30
CA LYS A 80 8.31 -5.95 -5.11
C LYS A 80 7.50 -4.68 -4.89
N LEU A 81 6.18 -4.80 -4.71
CA LEU A 81 5.32 -3.67 -4.35
C LEU A 81 5.70 -3.14 -2.97
N ALA A 82 5.98 -4.02 -2.00
CA ALA A 82 6.43 -3.63 -0.67
C ALA A 82 7.71 -2.79 -0.71
N MET A 83 8.68 -3.22 -1.51
CA MET A 83 9.92 -2.48 -1.74
C MET A 83 9.65 -1.08 -2.31
N TYR A 84 8.76 -0.96 -3.31
CA TYR A 84 8.42 0.34 -3.90
C TYR A 84 7.68 1.26 -2.92
N LEU A 85 6.72 0.75 -2.16
CA LEU A 85 6.00 1.55 -1.16
C LEU A 85 6.96 2.09 -0.09
N ARG A 86 7.89 1.25 0.40
CA ARG A 86 8.95 1.66 1.35
C ARG A 86 9.89 2.70 0.75
N MET A 87 10.28 2.53 -0.52
CA MET A 87 11.11 3.49 -1.26
C MET A 87 10.43 4.88 -1.32
N LEU A 88 9.11 4.92 -1.50
CA LEU A 88 8.32 6.16 -1.50
C LEU A 88 8.05 6.72 -0.09
N GLY A 89 8.46 6.02 0.97
CA GLY A 89 8.34 6.47 2.36
C GLY A 89 7.17 5.86 3.14
N PHE A 90 6.33 5.03 2.52
CA PHE A 90 5.14 4.48 3.18
C PHE A 90 5.49 3.34 4.12
N ASP A 91 4.90 3.37 5.33
CA ASP A 91 5.03 2.30 6.32
C ASP A 91 4.37 1.02 5.80
N THR A 92 5.20 0.04 5.44
CA THR A 92 4.76 -1.17 4.73
C THR A 92 5.41 -2.42 5.33
N LEU A 93 4.61 -3.24 6.01
CA LEU A 93 5.04 -4.55 6.49
C LEU A 93 4.94 -5.61 5.39
N TYR A 94 5.96 -6.45 5.34
CA TYR A 94 6.07 -7.57 4.42
C TYR A 94 7.20 -8.49 4.90
N ALA A 95 6.92 -9.79 4.94
CA ALA A 95 7.91 -10.84 5.04
C ALA A 95 7.48 -12.04 4.18
N ASN A 96 8.44 -12.86 3.76
CA ASN A 96 8.17 -14.00 2.87
C ASN A 96 7.44 -15.16 3.57
N ASP A 97 7.36 -15.13 4.90
CA ASP A 97 6.87 -16.19 5.78
C ASP A 97 5.62 -15.80 6.55
N TYR A 98 4.98 -14.66 6.21
CA TYR A 98 3.69 -14.31 6.78
C TYR A 98 2.61 -15.26 6.30
N ASP A 99 1.99 -15.97 7.24
CA ASP A 99 0.75 -16.69 7.00
C ASP A 99 -0.46 -15.74 7.07
N ASP A 100 -1.60 -16.22 6.58
CA ASP A 100 -2.84 -15.46 6.55
C ASP A 100 -3.27 -14.95 7.94
N GLU A 101 -3.03 -15.75 9.00
CA GLU A 101 -3.36 -15.37 10.38
C GLU A 101 -2.50 -14.20 10.85
N THR A 102 -1.20 -14.22 10.54
CA THR A 102 -0.27 -13.14 10.84
C THR A 102 -0.62 -11.88 10.07
N LEU A 103 -0.92 -11.97 8.77
CA LEU A 103 -1.38 -10.84 7.96
C LEU A 103 -2.65 -10.22 8.56
N THR A 104 -3.60 -11.07 8.94
CA THR A 104 -4.88 -10.65 9.54
C THR A 104 -4.68 -9.97 10.89
N ARG A 105 -3.86 -10.55 11.76
CA ARG A 105 -3.52 -9.99 13.07
C ARG A 105 -2.83 -8.65 12.93
N MET A 106 -1.89 -8.49 12.00
CA MET A 106 -1.19 -7.22 11.76
C MET A 106 -2.13 -6.15 11.19
N ALA A 107 -2.96 -6.51 10.20
CA ALA A 107 -3.94 -5.61 9.61
C ALA A 107 -4.89 -5.03 10.67
N THR A 108 -5.38 -5.88 11.56
CA THR A 108 -6.35 -5.51 12.60
C THR A 108 -5.71 -4.77 13.77
N SER A 109 -4.75 -5.40 14.46
CA SER A 109 -4.14 -4.85 15.68
C SER A 109 -3.39 -3.54 15.44
N GLN A 110 -2.76 -3.39 14.27
CA GLN A 110 -1.99 -2.20 13.93
C GLN A 110 -2.76 -1.26 12.99
N ARG A 111 -4.05 -1.52 12.70
CA ARG A 111 -4.87 -0.72 11.79
C ARG A 111 -4.14 -0.44 10.46
N ARG A 112 -3.67 -1.51 9.82
CA ARG A 112 -2.98 -1.47 8.52
C ARG A 112 -3.93 -1.94 7.43
N ILE A 113 -3.81 -1.32 6.26
CA ILE A 113 -4.50 -1.72 5.06
C ILE A 113 -3.81 -2.98 4.51
N LEU A 114 -4.56 -4.07 4.41
CA LEU A 114 -4.07 -5.31 3.81
C LEU A 114 -4.10 -5.21 2.28
N LEU A 115 -2.94 -5.25 1.63
CA LEU A 115 -2.86 -5.39 0.18
C LEU A 115 -2.62 -6.86 -0.15
N THR A 116 -3.48 -7.45 -0.98
CA THR A 116 -3.37 -8.86 -1.37
C THR A 116 -3.90 -9.09 -2.77
N ARG A 117 -3.44 -10.18 -3.40
CA ARG A 117 -4.02 -10.70 -4.65
C ARG A 117 -4.84 -11.97 -4.41
N ASP A 118 -5.08 -12.32 -3.17
CA ASP A 118 -5.99 -13.39 -2.78
C ASP A 118 -7.32 -12.81 -2.29
N ARG A 119 -8.39 -13.14 -3.01
CA ARG A 119 -9.76 -12.76 -2.64
C ARG A 119 -10.24 -13.52 -1.40
N GLY A 120 -9.73 -14.72 -1.15
CA GLY A 120 -10.05 -15.54 0.03
C GLY A 120 -9.65 -14.82 1.31
N LEU A 121 -8.44 -14.27 1.35
CA LEU A 121 -7.94 -13.49 2.47
C LEU A 121 -8.81 -12.25 2.78
N LEU A 122 -9.31 -11.55 1.76
CA LEU A 122 -10.18 -10.37 1.91
C LEU A 122 -11.62 -10.70 2.34
N ARG A 123 -12.04 -11.95 2.24
CA ARG A 123 -13.38 -12.40 2.69
C ARG A 123 -13.44 -12.68 4.19
N ARG A 124 -12.30 -12.69 4.89
CA ARG A 124 -12.25 -12.86 6.34
C ARG A 124 -12.86 -11.64 7.04
N SER A 125 -13.95 -11.85 7.79
CA SER A 125 -14.73 -10.80 8.46
C SER A 125 -13.94 -9.93 9.44
N VAL A 126 -12.82 -10.44 9.94
CA VAL A 126 -11.93 -9.73 10.86
C VAL A 126 -11.12 -8.65 10.15
N ILE A 127 -10.89 -8.75 8.83
CA ILE A 127 -10.25 -7.69 8.06
C ILE A 127 -11.25 -6.56 7.93
N SER A 128 -10.92 -5.39 8.47
CA SER A 128 -11.74 -4.18 8.32
C SER A 128 -11.34 -3.37 7.11
N HIS A 129 -10.06 -3.39 6.74
CA HIS A 129 -9.51 -2.56 5.67
C HIS A 129 -8.56 -3.40 4.82
N GLY A 130 -8.91 -3.58 3.55
CA GLY A 130 -8.11 -4.35 2.62
C GLY A 130 -8.39 -3.97 1.18
N TYR A 131 -7.45 -4.28 0.29
CA TYR A 131 -7.57 -3.97 -1.13
C TYR A 131 -7.01 -5.10 -1.99
N TYR A 132 -7.82 -5.53 -2.95
CA TYR A 132 -7.41 -6.52 -3.93
C TYR A 132 -6.54 -5.87 -5.01
N VAL A 133 -5.25 -6.17 -5.05
CA VAL A 133 -4.35 -5.63 -6.09
C VAL A 133 -4.60 -6.36 -7.40
N ARG A 134 -5.17 -5.63 -8.37
CA ARG A 134 -5.62 -6.20 -9.65
C ARG A 134 -4.45 -6.40 -10.61
N ALA A 135 -3.54 -5.44 -10.67
CA ALA A 135 -2.35 -5.49 -11.51
C ALA A 135 -1.42 -6.65 -11.14
N THR A 136 -0.81 -7.25 -12.16
CA THR A 136 0.20 -8.31 -12.02
C THR A 136 1.61 -7.74 -11.98
N GLU A 137 1.86 -6.69 -12.75
CA GLU A 137 3.19 -6.11 -12.90
C GLU A 137 3.52 -5.16 -11.75
N PRO A 138 4.65 -5.31 -11.04
CA PRO A 138 4.97 -4.54 -9.83
C PRO A 138 4.89 -3.01 -9.96
N ARG A 139 5.24 -2.47 -11.12
CA ARG A 139 5.14 -1.01 -11.37
C ARG A 139 3.69 -0.58 -11.56
N GLN A 140 2.87 -1.40 -12.23
CA GLN A 140 1.45 -1.14 -12.37
C GLN A 140 0.72 -1.31 -11.04
N GLN A 141 1.12 -2.28 -10.22
CA GLN A 141 0.63 -2.44 -8.84
C GLN A 141 0.88 -1.18 -8.02
N LEU A 142 2.08 -0.61 -8.15
CA LEU A 142 2.41 0.65 -7.47
C LEU A 142 1.50 1.78 -7.95
N VAL A 143 1.37 1.98 -9.27
CA VAL A 143 0.49 3.03 -9.84
C VAL A 143 -0.96 2.84 -9.39
N GLU A 144 -1.46 1.59 -9.38
CA GLU A 144 -2.79 1.24 -8.92
C GLU A 144 -2.98 1.65 -7.45
N VAL A 145 -2.07 1.26 -6.56
CA VAL A 145 -2.15 1.59 -5.12
C VAL A 145 -2.03 3.09 -4.89
N ILE A 146 -1.07 3.76 -5.54
CA ILE A 146 -0.89 5.21 -5.40
C ILE A 146 -2.16 5.97 -5.80
N ARG A 147 -2.82 5.58 -6.90
CA ARG A 147 -4.08 6.18 -7.34
C ARG A 147 -5.25 5.81 -6.44
N ARG A 148 -5.34 4.55 -6.01
CA ARG A 148 -6.46 4.03 -5.21
C ARG A 148 -6.58 4.70 -3.84
N PHE A 149 -5.44 5.11 -3.28
CA PHE A 149 -5.33 5.68 -1.93
C PHE A 149 -4.84 7.14 -1.94
N ASP A 150 -4.83 7.79 -3.11
CA ASP A 150 -4.39 9.18 -3.31
C ASP A 150 -3.06 9.54 -2.62
N LEU A 151 -2.05 8.70 -2.84
CA LEU A 151 -0.80 8.77 -2.08
C LEU A 151 0.21 9.75 -2.65
N LEU A 152 -0.05 10.33 -3.83
CA LEU A 152 0.94 11.10 -4.60
C LEU A 152 1.49 12.30 -3.81
N GLY A 153 0.60 13.04 -3.12
CA GLY A 153 0.96 14.20 -2.30
C GLY A 153 1.67 13.85 -0.98
N SER A 154 1.67 12.58 -0.59
CA SER A 154 2.28 12.09 0.66
C SER A 154 3.61 11.36 0.42
N ILE A 155 4.12 11.33 -0.81
CA ILE A 155 5.38 10.69 -1.14
C ILE A 155 6.53 11.42 -0.43
N ALA A 156 7.25 10.68 0.40
CA ALA A 156 8.39 11.16 1.18
C ALA A 156 9.55 10.16 1.03
N PRO A 157 10.27 10.20 -0.11
CA PRO A 157 11.15 9.12 -0.51
C PRO A 157 12.31 8.90 0.45
N PHE A 158 12.79 7.65 0.48
CA PHE A 158 14.03 7.28 1.17
C PHE A 158 14.05 7.58 2.68
N GLN A 159 12.89 7.66 3.32
CA GLN A 159 12.78 7.73 4.79
C GLN A 159 12.79 6.34 5.46
N ARG A 160 12.47 5.29 4.69
CA ARG A 160 12.36 3.92 5.18
C ARG A 160 13.31 2.98 4.45
N CYS A 161 13.76 1.97 5.18
CA CYS A 161 14.58 0.90 4.67
C CYS A 161 13.75 0.05 3.71
N MET A 162 14.15 0.00 2.44
CA MET A 162 13.50 -0.83 1.43
C MET A 162 13.49 -2.32 1.79
N ARG A 163 14.45 -2.77 2.62
CA ARG A 163 14.59 -4.16 3.06
C ARG A 163 13.65 -4.52 4.20
N CYS A 164 13.60 -3.72 5.27
CA CYS A 164 12.90 -4.09 6.51
C CYS A 164 11.81 -3.12 6.97
N ASN A 165 11.60 -1.99 6.29
CA ASN A 165 10.66 -0.90 6.65
C ASN A 165 11.14 0.08 7.75
N GLY A 166 12.22 -0.24 8.47
CA GLY A 166 12.76 0.61 9.53
C GLY A 166 13.27 1.98 9.08
N HIS A 167 13.30 2.94 9.99
CA HIS A 167 13.70 4.31 9.67
C HIS A 167 15.17 4.42 9.28
N LEU A 168 15.44 5.26 8.28
CA LEU A 168 16.79 5.61 7.85
C LEU A 168 17.23 6.89 8.57
N ALA A 169 18.43 6.84 9.16
CA ALA A 169 19.06 8.02 9.77
C ALA A 169 20.40 8.29 9.09
N PRO A 170 20.82 9.57 8.97
CA PRO A 170 22.15 9.89 8.48
C PRO A 170 23.22 9.29 9.41
N VAL A 171 24.34 8.85 8.84
CA VAL A 171 25.48 8.32 9.57
C VAL A 171 26.78 8.91 9.04
N PRO A 172 27.71 9.37 9.89
CA PRO A 172 29.01 9.84 9.46
C PRO A 172 29.79 8.75 8.72
N LYS A 173 30.45 9.11 7.61
CA LYS A 173 31.30 8.21 6.83
C LYS A 173 32.34 7.49 7.68
N GLN A 174 32.91 8.17 8.67
CA GLN A 174 33.95 7.64 9.56
C GLN A 174 33.47 6.40 10.33
N GLU A 175 32.20 6.35 10.74
CA GLU A 175 31.62 5.21 11.45
C GLU A 175 31.42 3.99 10.53
N VAL A 176 31.25 4.20 9.23
CA VAL A 176 30.85 3.14 8.29
C VAL A 176 31.91 2.80 7.25
N VAL A 177 33.01 3.56 7.17
CA VAL A 177 34.04 3.47 6.13
C VAL A 177 34.57 2.04 5.95
N HIS A 178 34.70 1.29 7.05
CA HIS A 178 35.19 -0.08 7.07
C HIS A 178 34.25 -1.08 6.36
N ARG A 179 32.95 -0.77 6.27
CA ARG A 179 31.92 -1.60 5.61
C ARG A 179 31.68 -1.22 4.15
N LEU A 180 32.17 -0.06 3.70
CA LEU A 180 31.91 0.45 2.36
C LEU A 180 32.81 -0.23 1.30
N PRO A 181 32.35 -0.43 0.06
CA PRO A 181 33.22 -0.80 -1.06
C PRO A 181 34.26 0.29 -1.38
N PRO A 182 35.45 -0.04 -1.96
CA PRO A 182 36.51 0.94 -2.20
C PRO A 182 36.10 2.17 -3.03
N ARG A 183 35.34 1.97 -4.12
CA ARG A 183 34.82 3.08 -4.94
C ARG A 183 33.82 3.93 -4.16
N THR A 184 32.97 3.31 -3.34
CA THR A 184 32.00 4.02 -2.52
C THR A 184 32.68 4.91 -1.48
N ARG A 185 33.73 4.39 -0.81
CA ARG A 185 34.57 5.16 0.11
C ARG A 185 35.21 6.37 -0.56
N ARG A 186 35.58 6.26 -1.83
CA ARG A 186 36.28 7.34 -2.54
C ARG A 186 35.36 8.47 -3.00
N TYR A 187 34.15 8.13 -3.46
CA TYR A 187 33.32 9.07 -4.24
C TYR A 187 32.06 9.60 -3.53
N TYR A 188 31.73 9.10 -2.33
CA TYR A 188 30.52 9.53 -1.61
C TYR A 188 30.82 9.85 -0.16
N ASP A 189 30.13 10.87 0.36
CA ASP A 189 30.29 11.35 1.74
C ASP A 189 28.97 11.35 2.54
N GLU A 190 27.82 11.25 1.87
CA GLU A 190 26.51 11.12 2.51
C GLU A 190 26.08 9.65 2.62
N PHE A 191 25.87 9.19 3.85
CA PHE A 191 25.42 7.84 4.15
C PHE A 191 24.22 7.84 5.08
N TYR A 192 23.37 6.83 4.94
CA TYR A 192 22.23 6.58 5.79
C TYR A 192 22.27 5.14 6.28
N ARG A 193 21.93 4.93 7.56
CA ARG A 193 21.86 3.61 8.20
C ARG A 193 20.43 3.33 8.65
N CYS A 194 19.92 2.16 8.31
CA CYS A 194 18.68 1.66 8.89
C CYS A 194 18.88 1.36 10.38
N GLN A 195 18.00 1.88 11.23
CA GLN A 195 18.08 1.69 12.68
C GLN A 195 17.63 0.31 13.17
N GLU A 196 17.16 -0.56 12.26
CA GLU A 196 16.69 -1.92 12.61
C GLU A 196 17.59 -3.02 12.06
N CYS A 197 18.03 -2.93 10.79
CA CYS A 197 18.82 -3.98 10.15
C CYS A 197 20.24 -3.55 9.74
N ASP A 198 20.69 -2.36 10.18
CA ASP A 198 22.01 -1.80 9.90
C ASP A 198 22.41 -1.71 8.41
N GLN A 199 21.41 -1.78 7.52
CA GLN A 199 21.61 -1.63 6.09
C GLN A 199 22.06 -0.20 5.79
N LEU A 200 23.15 -0.08 5.01
CA LEU A 200 23.70 1.20 4.58
C LEU A 200 23.17 1.59 3.19
N TYR A 201 22.93 2.89 3.02
CA TYR A 201 22.44 3.53 1.81
C TYR A 201 23.26 4.78 1.49
N TRP A 202 23.43 5.10 0.21
CA TRP A 202 24.12 6.30 -0.29
C TRP A 202 23.58 6.70 -1.67
N LYS A 203 23.78 7.95 -2.08
CA LYS A 203 23.25 8.52 -3.33
C LYS A 203 24.07 8.14 -4.58
N GLY A 204 24.17 6.84 -4.86
CA GLY A 204 24.86 6.31 -6.05
C GLY A 204 24.02 6.30 -7.33
N SER A 205 24.47 5.55 -8.34
CA SER A 205 23.75 5.37 -9.62
C SER A 205 22.35 4.75 -9.45
N HIS A 206 22.16 3.89 -8.45
CA HIS A 206 20.84 3.33 -8.10
C HIS A 206 19.88 4.40 -7.57
N TYR A 207 20.37 5.28 -6.70
CA TYR A 207 19.58 6.41 -6.19
C TYR A 207 19.07 7.29 -7.33
N ARG A 208 19.93 7.64 -8.30
CA ARG A 208 19.52 8.43 -9.47
C ARG A 208 18.41 7.76 -10.28
N ARG A 209 18.53 6.44 -10.54
CA ARG A 209 17.48 5.67 -11.24
C ARG A 209 16.16 5.63 -10.48
N MET A 210 16.22 5.47 -9.15
CA MET A 210 15.02 5.49 -8.30
C MET A 210 14.39 6.88 -8.28
N GLN A 211 15.19 7.94 -8.17
CA GLN A 211 14.70 9.31 -8.18
C GLN A 211 14.01 9.65 -9.51
N GLN A 212 14.62 9.29 -10.64
CA GLN A 212 13.97 9.41 -11.95
C GLN A 212 12.64 8.65 -12.00
N PHE A 213 12.60 7.41 -11.51
CA PHE A 213 11.34 6.65 -11.48
C PHE A 213 10.25 7.34 -10.65
N ILE A 214 10.62 7.95 -9.51
CA ILE A 214 9.69 8.72 -8.66
C ILE A 214 9.20 9.98 -9.39
N GLU A 215 10.10 10.70 -10.06
CA GLU A 215 9.75 11.89 -10.85
C GLU A 215 8.74 11.53 -11.96
N HIS A 216 8.96 10.44 -12.70
CA HIS A 216 7.99 9.97 -13.72
C HIS A 216 6.66 9.53 -13.08
N LEU A 217 6.68 8.92 -11.89
CA LEU A 217 5.45 8.58 -11.15
C LEU A 217 4.66 9.83 -10.79
N GLN A 218 5.34 10.87 -10.29
CA GLN A 218 4.75 12.15 -9.90
C GLN A 218 4.23 12.95 -11.10
N ALA A 219 4.91 12.88 -12.24
CA ALA A 219 4.47 13.48 -13.49
C ALA A 219 3.31 12.73 -14.17
N GLY A 220 2.94 11.54 -13.68
CA GLY A 220 1.90 10.71 -14.28
C GLY A 220 2.36 9.98 -15.56
N GLU A 221 3.65 9.94 -15.84
CA GLU A 221 4.26 9.45 -17.08
C GLU A 221 4.59 7.95 -17.06
N ILE A 222 4.30 7.25 -15.96
CA ILE A 222 4.43 5.80 -15.90
C ILE A 222 3.31 5.16 -16.74
N ALA A 223 3.58 5.02 -18.03
CA ALA A 223 2.79 4.20 -18.91
C ALA A 223 2.85 2.74 -18.45
N SER A 224 1.74 2.03 -18.60
CA SER A 224 1.52 0.60 -18.33
C SER A 224 2.40 -0.37 -19.12
N HIS A 225 3.53 0.08 -19.68
CA HIS A 225 4.40 -0.75 -20.52
C HIS A 225 5.45 -1.46 -19.67
N GLY A 226 5.18 -2.75 -19.45
CA GLY A 226 6.05 -3.69 -18.77
C GLY A 226 7.41 -3.80 -19.44
N ARG A 227 8.47 -3.55 -18.66
CA ARG A 227 9.75 -4.23 -18.77
C ARG A 227 10.35 -4.26 -17.37
N GLY A 228 10.32 -5.46 -16.78
CA GLY A 228 10.86 -5.75 -15.47
C GLY A 228 12.36 -5.47 -15.42
N GLY A 229 12.73 -4.32 -14.85
CA GLY A 229 14.09 -4.08 -14.39
C GLY A 229 14.26 -4.74 -13.03
N ALA A 230 15.08 -5.79 -12.97
CA ALA A 230 15.47 -6.48 -11.75
C ALA A 230 16.16 -5.50 -10.79
N LEU A 231 15.44 -5.02 -9.78
CA LEU A 231 16.02 -4.48 -8.56
C LEU A 231 16.06 -5.61 -7.53
N ALA A 232 17.00 -6.54 -7.74
CA ALA A 232 17.44 -7.49 -6.72
C ALA A 232 18.75 -8.12 -7.18
N ARG A 233 19.86 -7.55 -6.75
CA ARG A 233 20.99 -8.29 -6.17
C ARG A 233 21.99 -7.28 -5.63
N CYS A 234 22.38 -7.52 -4.37
CA CYS A 234 23.51 -6.89 -3.73
C CYS A 234 24.72 -6.83 -4.67
N LEU A 235 25.28 -5.63 -4.84
CA LEU A 235 26.71 -5.27 -4.82
C LEU A 235 26.84 -3.76 -4.99
#